data_AF-A0A830BWL5-F1
#
_entry.id   AF-A0A830BWL5-F1
#
_cell.length_a   1.000
_cell.length_b   1.000
_cell.length_c   1.000
_cell.angle_alpha   90.00
_cell.angle_beta   90.00
_cell.angle_gamma   90.00
#
_symmetry.space_group_name_H-M   'P 1'
#
loop_
_entity.id
_entity.type
_entity.pdbx_description
1 polymer ?
#
loop_
_entity_poly.entity_id
_entity_poly.type
_entity_poly.pdbx_seq_one_letter_code
_entity_poly.pdbx_strand_id
1 'polypeptide(L)'
;QGRELGLFAIYDGYLGDSVPAYLQKHLFSNILKGDFWNDPSGAIAKAYEATDQAILSHSCDLDRGGSTAVTAILINGRQLWVANVGDSRGVLSKRGQAIQMSIDHEPNTERGSIERDVPRVNGQLAISRAFGDKNLKTHLSSNPDMTSAKIDAETDLLILASDGLWKVMSN
;
A
#
# COMPACT_ATOMS: atom_id res chain seq x y z
N GLN A 1 18.30 -21.85 10.74
CA GLN A 1 18.75 -20.45 10.77
C GLN A 1 17.52 -19.56 10.68
N GLY A 2 17.31 -18.65 11.64
CA GLY A 2 16.18 -17.72 11.59
C GLY A 2 16.37 -16.71 10.46
N ARG A 3 15.27 -16.29 9.82
CA ARG A 3 15.26 -15.16 8.88
C ARG A 3 14.91 -13.91 9.68
N GLU A 4 15.69 -12.85 9.52
CA GLU A 4 15.39 -11.55 10.10
C GLU A 4 14.44 -10.79 9.18
N LEU A 5 13.42 -10.15 9.75
CA LEU A 5 12.40 -9.38 9.03
C LEU A 5 12.25 -7.99 9.62
N GLY A 6 12.39 -6.97 8.78
CA GLY A 6 11.90 -5.62 9.04
C GLY A 6 10.56 -5.41 8.33
N LEU A 7 9.54 -4.97 9.06
CA LEU A 7 8.18 -4.74 8.56
C LEU A 7 7.80 -3.30 8.86
N PHE A 8 7.58 -2.50 7.82
CA PHE A 8 7.30 -1.07 7.94
C PHE A 8 6.15 -0.69 7.04
N ALA A 9 5.25 0.17 7.50
CA ALA A 9 4.13 0.62 6.68
C ALA A 9 3.65 2.01 7.10
N ILE A 10 3.05 2.71 6.14
CA ILE A 10 2.17 3.85 6.39
C ILE A 10 0.78 3.46 5.90
N TYR A 11 -0.21 3.67 6.76
CA TYR A 11 -1.62 3.50 6.46
C TYR A 11 -2.29 4.86 6.63
N ASP A 12 -2.63 5.50 5.53
CA ASP A 12 -3.32 6.79 5.56
C ASP A 12 -4.82 6.57 5.40
N GLY A 13 -5.54 6.70 6.52
CA GLY A 13 -6.97 6.43 6.60
C GLY A 13 -7.81 7.69 6.51
N TYR A 14 -9.02 7.55 5.98
CA TYR A 14 -10.02 8.61 5.93
C TYR A 14 -11.40 8.10 6.31
N LEU A 15 -12.25 9.01 6.80
CA LEU A 15 -13.61 8.72 7.27
C LEU A 15 -13.67 7.63 8.36
N GLY A 16 -12.65 7.60 9.22
CA GLY A 16 -12.51 6.66 10.34
C GLY A 16 -11.08 6.13 10.48
N ASP A 17 -10.77 5.51 11.61
CA ASP A 17 -9.49 4.86 11.89
C ASP A 17 -9.59 3.32 11.96
N SER A 18 -10.80 2.78 11.87
CA SER A 18 -11.08 1.35 11.88
C SER A 18 -10.32 0.56 10.80
N VAL A 19 -10.31 1.06 9.56
CA VAL A 19 -9.62 0.41 8.43
C VAL A 19 -8.09 0.42 8.59
N PRO A 20 -7.40 1.57 8.80
CA PRO A 20 -5.96 1.55 9.00
C PRO A 20 -5.54 0.77 10.26
N ALA A 21 -6.34 0.79 11.34
CA ALA A 21 -6.08 -0.04 12.52
C ALA A 21 -6.17 -1.54 12.22
N TYR A 22 -7.14 -1.96 11.39
CA TYR A 22 -7.25 -3.34 10.93
C TYR A 22 -6.02 -3.74 10.09
N LEU A 23 -5.60 -2.89 9.15
CA LEU A 23 -4.40 -3.13 8.34
C LEU A 23 -3.15 -3.30 9.20
N GLN A 24 -2.93 -2.38 10.16
CA GLN A 24 -1.81 -2.43 11.09
C GLN A 24 -1.73 -3.77 11.83
N LYS A 25 -2.88 -4.30 12.27
CA LYS A 25 -2.94 -5.53 13.05
C LYS A 25 -2.83 -6.80 12.21
N HIS A 26 -3.32 -6.79 10.97
CA HIS A 26 -3.57 -8.01 10.20
C HIS A 26 -2.76 -8.16 8.92
N LEU A 27 -2.42 -7.07 8.23
CA LEU A 27 -1.88 -7.15 6.86
C LEU A 27 -0.56 -7.93 6.79
N PHE A 28 0.43 -7.57 7.61
CA PHE A 28 1.71 -8.30 7.64
C PHE A 28 1.56 -9.76 8.06
N SER A 29 0.67 -10.05 9.02
CA SER A 29 0.40 -11.44 9.42
C SER A 29 -0.15 -12.25 8.25
N ASN A 30 -1.05 -11.66 7.47
CA ASN A 30 -1.64 -12.32 6.30
C ASN A 30 -0.60 -12.54 5.19
N ILE A 31 0.30 -11.57 4.95
CA ILE A 31 1.42 -11.72 4.01
C ILE A 31 2.30 -12.92 4.41
N LEU A 32 2.72 -12.96 5.68
CA LEU A 32 3.66 -13.98 6.17
C LEU A 32 3.03 -15.38 6.35
N LYS A 33 1.69 -15.48 6.44
CA LYS A 33 0.98 -16.76 6.41
C LYS A 33 0.90 -17.38 5.02
N GLY A 34 1.00 -16.56 3.97
CA GLY A 34 1.02 -17.01 2.59
C GLY A 34 2.36 -17.65 2.21
N ASP A 35 2.53 -17.95 0.92
CA ASP A 35 3.77 -18.51 0.38
C ASP A 35 4.87 -17.45 0.17
N PHE A 36 5.00 -16.51 1.12
CA PHE A 36 5.88 -15.34 1.01
C PHE A 36 7.34 -15.70 0.75
N TRP A 37 7.77 -16.85 1.25
CA TRP A 37 9.17 -17.26 1.16
C TRP A 37 9.58 -17.84 -0.19
N ASN A 38 8.62 -18.30 -1.00
CA ASN A 38 8.85 -18.85 -2.34
C ASN A 38 8.29 -17.93 -3.43
N ASP A 39 7.17 -17.26 -3.17
CA ASP A 39 6.52 -16.27 -4.03
C ASP A 39 6.10 -15.02 -3.23
N PRO A 40 7.04 -14.11 -2.92
CA PRO A 40 6.74 -12.87 -2.19
C PRO A 40 5.67 -12.04 -2.88
N SER A 41 5.75 -11.89 -4.20
CA SER A 41 4.81 -11.11 -5.01
C SER A 41 3.39 -11.63 -4.91
N GLY A 42 3.18 -12.93 -5.15
CA GLY A 42 1.85 -13.52 -5.07
C GLY A 42 1.33 -13.59 -3.64
N ALA A 43 2.19 -13.79 -2.64
CA ALA A 43 1.80 -13.74 -1.24
C ALA A 43 1.33 -12.34 -0.82
N ILE A 44 2.04 -11.28 -1.23
CA ILE A 44 1.65 -9.89 -0.97
C ILE A 44 0.31 -9.59 -1.64
N ALA A 45 0.16 -9.86 -2.94
CA ALA A 45 -1.08 -9.58 -3.67
C ALA A 45 -2.29 -10.31 -3.06
N LYS A 46 -2.16 -11.62 -2.78
CA LYS A 46 -3.24 -12.41 -2.14
C LYS A 46 -3.55 -11.92 -0.74
N ALA A 47 -2.56 -11.49 0.03
CA ALA A 47 -2.78 -10.99 1.37
C ALA A 47 -3.47 -9.62 1.36
N TYR A 48 -3.16 -8.74 0.42
CA TYR A 48 -3.86 -7.47 0.23
C TYR A 48 -5.34 -7.73 -0.09
N GLU A 49 -5.61 -8.56 -1.10
CA GLU A 49 -6.97 -8.95 -1.47
C GLU A 49 -7.74 -9.58 -0.30
N ALA A 50 -7.16 -10.59 0.37
CA ALA A 50 -7.82 -11.28 1.47
C ALA A 50 -8.08 -10.36 2.68
N THR A 51 -7.15 -9.45 2.98
CA THR A 51 -7.32 -8.48 4.08
C THR A 51 -8.44 -7.50 3.77
N ASP A 52 -8.50 -7.02 2.53
CA ASP A 52 -9.56 -6.14 2.07
C ASP A 52 -10.94 -6.81 2.08
N GLN A 53 -11.04 -8.07 1.62
CA GLN A 53 -12.29 -8.85 1.75
C GLN A 53 -12.71 -9.05 3.21
N ALA A 54 -11.74 -9.23 4.12
CA ALA A 54 -12.02 -9.30 5.55
C ALA A 54 -12.56 -7.96 6.09
N ILE A 55 -11.98 -6.83 5.70
CA ILE A 55 -12.48 -5.49 6.06
C ILE A 55 -13.92 -5.29 5.54
N LEU A 56 -14.18 -5.63 4.28
CA LEU A 56 -15.50 -5.47 3.65
C LEU A 56 -16.57 -6.35 4.29
N SER A 57 -16.21 -7.57 4.72
CA SER A 57 -17.15 -8.47 5.42
C SER A 57 -17.47 -8.03 6.85
N HIS A 58 -16.59 -7.27 7.51
CA HIS A 58 -16.82 -6.68 8.84
C HIS A 58 -17.37 -5.25 8.79
N SER A 59 -17.79 -4.76 7.62
CA SER A 59 -18.28 -3.38 7.40
C SER A 59 -19.53 -2.96 8.18
N CYS A 60 -20.22 -3.88 8.86
CA CYS A 60 -21.26 -3.52 9.83
C CYS A 60 -20.66 -3.03 11.17
N ASP A 61 -19.44 -3.46 11.48
CA ASP A 61 -18.69 -3.16 12.71
C ASP A 61 -17.55 -2.15 12.46
N LEU A 62 -17.15 -1.97 11.21
CA LEU A 62 -16.10 -1.02 10.79
C LEU A 62 -16.70 0.22 10.12
N ASP A 63 -16.02 1.35 10.29
CA ASP A 63 -16.41 2.61 9.65
C ASP A 63 -16.46 2.50 8.13
N ARG A 64 -17.26 3.37 7.50
CA ARG A 64 -17.47 3.41 6.04
C ARG A 64 -16.26 3.93 5.24
N GLY A 65 -15.16 4.22 5.93
CA GLY A 65 -13.96 4.79 5.34
C GLY A 65 -13.08 3.80 4.60
N GLY A 66 -11.89 4.27 4.30
CA GLY A 66 -10.87 3.52 3.60
C GLY A 66 -9.47 3.90 4.07
N SER A 67 -8.48 3.21 3.53
CA SER A 67 -7.08 3.51 3.79
C SER A 67 -6.22 3.22 2.58
N THR A 68 -5.22 4.08 2.37
CA THR A 68 -4.05 3.73 1.57
C THR A 68 -3.13 2.80 2.36
N ALA A 69 -2.20 2.16 1.68
CA ALA A 69 -1.12 1.41 2.31
C ALA A 69 0.12 1.43 1.43
N VAL A 70 1.22 1.95 1.97
CA VAL A 70 2.56 1.64 1.45
C VAL A 70 3.26 0.76 2.48
N THR A 71 3.68 -0.43 2.06
CA THR A 71 4.37 -1.41 2.92
C THR A 71 5.77 -1.68 2.41
N ALA A 72 6.70 -1.91 3.33
CA ALA A 72 8.07 -2.29 3.07
C ALA A 72 8.43 -3.52 3.91
N ILE A 73 8.97 -4.55 3.25
CA ILE A 73 9.42 -5.79 3.89
C ILE A 73 10.90 -5.98 3.57
N LEU A 74 11.73 -5.92 4.60
CA LEU A 74 13.18 -6.10 4.51
C LEU A 74 13.57 -7.48 5.05
N ILE A 75 14.12 -8.32 4.17
CA ILE A 75 14.55 -9.68 4.51
C ILE A 75 16.06 -9.70 4.70
N ASN A 76 16.52 -10.10 5.89
CA ASN A 76 17.93 -10.26 6.27
C ASN A 76 18.80 -9.02 5.98
N GLY A 77 18.21 -7.81 6.01
CA GLY A 77 18.91 -6.57 5.66
C GLY A 77 19.39 -6.49 4.20
N ARG A 78 18.89 -7.35 3.31
CA ARG A 78 19.44 -7.52 1.94
C ARG A 78 18.41 -7.41 0.83
N GLN A 79 17.19 -7.86 1.05
CA GLN A 79 16.14 -7.84 0.03
C GLN A 79 14.97 -7.02 0.54
N LEU A 80 14.70 -5.91 -0.14
CA LEU A 80 13.57 -5.03 0.14
C LEU A 80 12.46 -5.29 -0.88
N TRP A 81 11.24 -5.41 -0.38
CA TRP A 81 10.01 -5.38 -1.15
C TRP A 81 9.20 -4.16 -0.74
N VAL A 82 8.71 -3.38 -1.71
CA VAL A 82 7.79 -2.26 -1.48
C VAL A 82 6.52 -2.54 -2.26
N ALA A 83 5.37 -2.44 -1.60
CA ALA A 83 4.06 -2.64 -2.20
C ALA A 83 3.15 -1.46 -1.83
N ASN A 84 2.40 -0.93 -2.79
CA ASN A 84 1.57 0.26 -2.59
C ASN A 84 0.13 0.09 -3.11
N VAL A 85 -0.81 0.66 -2.38
CA VAL A 85 -2.21 0.91 -2.77
C VAL A 85 -2.56 2.32 -2.29
N GLY A 86 -3.02 3.18 -3.20
CA GLY A 86 -3.30 4.59 -2.92
C GLY A 86 -2.16 5.55 -3.28
N ASP A 87 -2.19 6.75 -2.71
CA ASP A 87 -1.28 7.87 -3.00
C ASP A 87 -0.23 8.12 -1.90
N SER A 88 -0.10 7.22 -0.93
CA SER A 88 1.11 7.11 -0.12
C SER A 88 2.30 6.68 -0.99
N ARG A 89 3.53 7.04 -0.57
CA ARG A 89 4.75 6.79 -1.37
C ARG A 89 5.92 6.29 -0.54
N GLY A 90 6.71 5.41 -1.16
CA GLY A 90 7.99 4.92 -0.67
C GLY A 90 9.15 5.34 -1.58
N VAL A 91 10.19 5.95 -1.00
CA VAL A 91 11.37 6.47 -1.71
C VAL A 91 12.65 5.94 -1.05
N LEU A 92 13.48 5.26 -1.83
CA LEU A 92 14.78 4.74 -1.42
C LEU A 92 15.87 5.75 -1.78
N SER A 93 16.67 6.18 -0.80
CA SER A 93 17.92 6.91 -1.08
C SER A 93 19.05 5.91 -1.32
N LYS A 94 19.71 6.04 -2.47
CA LYS A 94 20.90 5.26 -2.81
C LYS A 94 21.97 6.16 -3.42
N ARG A 95 23.15 6.22 -2.79
CA ARG A 95 24.25 7.15 -3.16
C ARG A 95 23.75 8.61 -3.25
N GLY A 96 22.87 9.01 -2.33
CA GLY A 96 22.26 10.35 -2.31
C GLY A 96 21.27 10.63 -3.45
N GLN A 97 20.87 9.63 -4.24
CA GLN A 97 19.81 9.75 -5.24
C GLN A 97 18.50 9.19 -4.70
N ALA A 98 17.42 9.95 -4.87
CA ALA A 98 16.07 9.53 -4.50
C ALA A 98 15.46 8.66 -5.62
N ILE A 99 15.16 7.39 -5.28
CA ILE A 99 14.58 6.41 -6.17
C ILE A 99 13.19 6.06 -5.65
N GLN A 100 12.15 6.46 -6.39
CA GLN A 100 10.78 6.11 -6.03
C GLN A 100 10.55 4.61 -6.23
N MET A 101 10.14 3.94 -5.15
CA MET A 101 9.91 2.49 -5.13
C MET A 101 8.45 2.11 -5.32
N SER A 102 7.51 3.03 -5.06
CA SER A 102 6.07 2.83 -5.22
C SER A 102 5.52 3.53 -6.46
N ILE A 103 4.38 3.06 -6.96
CA ILE A 103 3.56 3.80 -7.93
C ILE A 103 2.40 4.43 -7.17
N ASP A 104 2.24 5.74 -7.32
CA ASP A 104 1.17 6.48 -6.67
C ASP A 104 -0.12 6.35 -7.50
N HIS A 105 -1.18 5.90 -6.85
CA HIS A 105 -2.46 5.60 -7.48
C HIS A 105 -3.36 6.84 -7.50
N GLU A 106 -2.92 7.84 -8.26
CA GLU A 106 -3.72 9.02 -8.49
C GLU A 106 -4.84 8.77 -9.52
N PRO A 107 -6.01 9.39 -9.35
CA PRO A 107 -7.13 9.31 -10.29
C PRO A 107 -6.77 9.69 -11.72
N ASN A 108 -5.78 10.56 -11.90
CA ASN A 108 -5.38 11.08 -13.22
C ASN A 108 -4.43 10.14 -13.97
N THR A 109 -3.63 9.35 -13.25
CA THR A 109 -2.68 8.40 -13.83
C THR A 109 -3.34 7.06 -14.18
N GLU A 110 -4.41 6.70 -13.47
CA GLU A 110 -5.15 5.44 -13.66
C GLU A 110 -6.38 5.56 -14.59
N ARG A 111 -6.54 6.70 -15.28
CA ARG A 111 -7.70 7.02 -16.15
C ARG A 111 -7.98 6.02 -17.28
N GLY A 112 -7.02 5.17 -17.63
CA GLY A 112 -7.21 4.13 -18.67
C GLY A 112 -8.10 2.96 -18.24
N SER A 113 -8.23 2.71 -16.92
CA SER A 113 -8.91 1.52 -16.38
C SER A 113 -10.18 1.83 -15.59
N ILE A 114 -10.44 3.10 -15.28
CA ILE A 114 -11.58 3.51 -14.45
C ILE A 114 -12.65 4.11 -15.36
N GLU A 115 -13.71 3.34 -15.62
CA GLU A 115 -14.85 3.75 -16.43
C GLU A 115 -15.58 4.97 -15.85
N ARG A 116 -16.39 5.61 -16.72
CA ARG A 116 -16.98 6.94 -16.55
C ARG A 116 -17.97 7.10 -15.37
N ASP A 117 -18.34 6.04 -14.67
CA ASP A 117 -19.49 5.98 -13.74
C ASP A 117 -19.14 6.03 -12.24
N VAL A 118 -17.92 6.40 -11.85
CA VAL A 118 -17.55 6.47 -10.43
C VAL A 118 -18.01 7.79 -9.77
N PRO A 119 -18.63 7.75 -8.57
CA PRO A 119 -19.01 8.95 -7.83
C PRO A 119 -17.81 9.88 -7.60
N ARG A 120 -18.00 11.15 -7.93
CA ARG A 120 -16.95 12.19 -7.89
C ARG A 120 -17.26 13.20 -6.80
N VAL A 121 -16.30 13.52 -5.95
CA VAL A 121 -16.36 14.72 -5.11
C VAL A 121 -15.73 15.85 -5.94
N ASN A 122 -16.49 16.91 -6.23
CA ASN A 122 -16.07 18.00 -7.13
C ASN A 122 -15.61 17.57 -8.54
N GLY A 123 -16.12 16.45 -9.06
CA GLY A 123 -15.75 15.98 -10.41
C GLY A 123 -14.51 15.08 -10.48
N GLN A 124 -13.87 14.75 -9.35
CA GLN A 124 -12.74 13.80 -9.27
C GLN A 124 -13.05 12.65 -8.29
N LEU A 125 -12.64 11.44 -8.66
CA LEU A 125 -12.33 10.39 -7.68
C LEU A 125 -11.12 10.89 -6.89
N ALA A 126 -11.01 10.69 -5.57
CA ALA A 126 -9.81 11.14 -4.84
C ALA A 126 -8.64 10.15 -4.97
N ILE A 127 -8.94 8.85 -5.06
CA ILE A 127 -7.95 7.76 -5.09
C ILE A 127 -8.51 6.63 -5.96
N SER A 128 -7.68 6.01 -6.82
CA SER A 128 -8.09 4.90 -7.70
C SER A 128 -8.00 3.52 -7.05
N ARG A 129 -7.20 3.38 -5.99
CA ARG A 129 -6.98 2.13 -5.27
C ARG A 129 -6.94 2.38 -3.77
N ALA A 130 -7.71 1.61 -3.01
CA ALA A 130 -7.79 1.73 -1.56
C ALA A 130 -8.27 0.41 -0.92
N PHE A 131 -7.94 0.23 0.35
CA PHE A 131 -8.59 -0.75 1.22
C PHE A 131 -9.91 -0.19 1.77
N GLY A 132 -10.92 -1.04 1.94
CA GLY A 132 -12.22 -0.62 2.44
C GLY A 132 -13.08 0.03 1.35
N ASP A 133 -13.74 1.15 1.66
CA ASP A 133 -14.65 1.86 0.74
C ASP A 133 -15.72 0.97 0.14
N LYS A 134 -16.47 0.26 0.98
CA LYS A 134 -17.47 -0.73 0.55
C LYS A 134 -18.42 -0.22 -0.54
N ASN A 135 -18.87 1.03 -0.44
CA ASN A 135 -19.80 1.63 -1.40
C ASN A 135 -19.18 1.91 -2.77
N LEU A 136 -17.85 2.01 -2.85
CA LEU A 136 -17.10 2.31 -4.06
C LEU A 136 -16.27 1.12 -4.54
N LYS A 137 -16.31 -0.02 -3.82
CA LYS A 137 -15.41 -1.15 -4.07
C LYS A 137 -15.54 -1.76 -5.47
N THR A 138 -16.71 -1.66 -6.09
CA THR A 138 -16.90 -2.06 -7.51
C THR A 138 -16.03 -1.27 -8.49
N HIS A 139 -15.48 -0.13 -8.06
CA HIS A 139 -14.66 0.78 -8.85
C HIS A 139 -13.24 0.96 -8.30
N LEU A 140 -12.92 0.36 -7.16
CA LEU A 140 -11.64 0.50 -6.48
C LEU A 140 -10.95 -0.85 -6.34
N SER A 141 -9.67 -0.89 -6.67
CA SER A 141 -8.84 -2.08 -6.49
C SER A 141 -8.05 -2.01 -5.17
N SER A 142 -7.84 -3.16 -4.53
CA SER A 142 -6.85 -3.35 -3.46
C SER A 142 -5.61 -4.11 -3.95
N ASN A 143 -5.47 -4.33 -5.26
CA ASN A 143 -4.29 -4.96 -5.85
C ASN A 143 -3.09 -4.00 -5.82
N PRO A 144 -1.99 -4.35 -5.15
CA PRO A 144 -0.84 -3.47 -5.03
C PRO A 144 0.04 -3.47 -6.28
N ASP A 145 0.63 -2.32 -6.58
CA ASP A 145 1.84 -2.25 -7.39
C ASP A 145 3.07 -2.49 -6.51
N MET A 146 4.01 -3.29 -7.03
CA MET A 146 5.12 -3.85 -6.25
C MET A 146 6.46 -3.68 -6.95
N THR A 147 7.46 -3.27 -6.18
CA THR A 147 8.86 -3.20 -6.62
C THR A 147 9.75 -3.91 -5.60
N SER A 148 10.89 -4.43 -6.05
CA SER A 148 11.90 -4.99 -5.15
C SER A 148 13.28 -4.42 -5.44
N ALA A 149 14.12 -4.32 -4.41
CA ALA A 149 15.49 -3.84 -4.52
C ALA A 149 16.43 -4.64 -3.61
N LYS A 150 17.68 -4.78 -4.04
CA LYS A 150 18.76 -5.27 -3.18
C LYS A 150 19.31 -4.12 -2.35
N ILE A 151 19.44 -4.36 -1.06
CA ILE A 151 20.07 -3.46 -0.10
C ILE A 151 21.54 -3.82 0.01
N ASP A 152 22.39 -2.81 -0.12
CA ASP A 152 23.84 -2.90 -0.06
C ASP A 152 24.42 -1.68 0.67
N ALA A 153 25.75 -1.60 0.75
CA ALA A 153 26.47 -0.55 1.47
C ALA A 153 26.25 0.87 0.91
N GLU A 154 25.57 1.01 -0.23
CA GLU A 154 25.31 2.28 -0.89
C GLU A 154 23.86 2.75 -0.70
N THR A 155 23.04 1.91 -0.07
CA THR A 155 21.69 2.29 0.34
C THR A 155 21.77 3.10 1.62
N ASP A 156 21.22 4.31 1.59
CA ASP A 156 21.30 5.23 2.73
C ASP A 156 20.11 5.04 3.68
N LEU A 157 18.89 5.13 3.13
CA LEU A 157 17.64 5.07 3.89
C LEU A 157 16.43 4.81 2.99
N LEU A 158 15.32 4.39 3.59
CA LEU A 158 14.00 4.31 2.97
C LEU A 158 13.06 5.29 3.69
N ILE A 159 12.37 6.14 2.93
CA ILE A 159 11.32 7.01 3.43
C ILE A 159 9.98 6.43 2.99
N LEU A 160 9.09 6.19 3.95
CA LEU A 160 7.67 5.93 3.70
C LEU A 160 6.88 7.09 4.30
N ALA A 161 5.98 7.68 3.52
CA ALA A 161 5.08 8.72 4.04
C ALA A 161 3.78 8.77 3.24
N SER A 162 2.77 9.40 3.82
CA SER A 162 1.52 9.69 3.12
C SER A 162 1.62 10.94 2.24
N ASP A 163 0.57 11.20 1.48
CA ASP A 163 0.45 12.34 0.58
C ASP A 163 0.64 13.71 1.29
N GLY A 164 0.40 13.78 2.61
CA GLY A 164 0.63 14.98 3.41
C GLY A 164 2.06 15.51 3.35
N LEU A 165 3.05 14.63 3.14
CA LEU A 165 4.44 15.01 2.86
C LEU A 165 4.64 15.26 1.35
N TRP A 166 4.22 14.31 0.52
CA TRP A 166 4.57 14.27 -0.91
C TRP A 166 3.86 15.32 -1.76
N LYS A 167 2.76 15.90 -1.28
CA LYS A 167 2.08 17.03 -1.92
C LYS A 167 2.86 18.34 -1.82
N VAL A 168 3.81 18.44 -0.89
CA VAL A 168 4.60 19.67 -0.65
C VAL A 168 6.10 19.49 -0.82
N MET A 169 6.59 18.26 -0.97
CA MET A 169 8.00 17.95 -1.19
C MET A 169 8.16 16.97 -2.36
N SER A 170 9.05 17.32 -3.30
CA SER A 170 9.51 16.36 -4.31
C SER A 170 10.48 15.37 -3.71
N ASN A 171 10.68 14.25 -4.41
CA ASN A 171 11.75 13.29 -4.13
C ASN A 171 13.12 13.98 -4.19
#